data_AF-A0A0A1MNV3-F1
#
_entry.id   AF-A0A0A1MNV3-F1
#
_cell.length_a   1.000
_cell.length_b   1.000
_cell.length_c   1.000
_cell.angle_alpha   90.00
_cell.angle_beta   90.00
_cell.angle_gamma   90.00
#
_symmetry.space_group_name_H-M   'P 1'
#
loop_
_entity.id
_entity.type
_entity.pdbx_description
1 polymer ?
#
loop_
_entity_poly.entity_id
_entity_poly.type
_entity_poly.pdbx_seq_one_letter_code
_entity_poly.pdbx_strand_id
1 'polypeptide(L)' 'MNYSVIVADGDWKTERKVTEVTDVKVEDGVYILSDKNGAVLFSSPVDSLVYLEVE' A
#
# COMPACT_ATOMS: atom_id res chain seq x y z
N MET A 1 10.98 9.33 -6.97
CA MET A 1 10.17 8.55 -7.94
C MET A 1 8.78 8.51 -7.35
N ASN A 2 7.76 8.94 -8.08
CA ASN A 2 6.41 9.01 -7.52
C ASN A 2 5.71 7.68 -7.78
N TYR A 3 5.02 7.16 -6.77
CA TYR A 3 4.25 5.94 -6.87
C TYR A 3 2.80 6.23 -6.54
N SER A 4 1.89 5.54 -7.23
CA SER A 4 0.50 5.43 -6.81
C SER A 4 0.27 4.04 -6.20
N VAL A 5 -0.12 4.01 -4.92
CA VAL A 5 -0.53 2.80 -4.22
C VAL A 5 -2.01 2.63 -4.45
N ILE A 6 -2.39 1.55 -5.15
CA ILE A 6 -3.77 1.25 -5.47
C ILE A 6 -4.20 -0.01 -4.74
N VAL A 7 -5.38 0.07 -4.15
CA VAL A 7 -5.95 -0.97 -3.31
C VAL A 7 -7.38 -1.17 -3.74
N ALA A 8 -7.70 -2.40 -4.09
CA ALA A 8 -9.04 -2.81 -4.47
C ALA A 8 -9.52 -3.95 -3.57
N ASP A 9 -10.70 -3.77 -2.98
CA ASP A 9 -11.42 -4.75 -2.19
C ASP A 9 -12.88 -4.78 -2.65
N GLY A 10 -13.23 -5.79 -3.46
CA GLY A 10 -14.52 -5.85 -4.14
C GLY A 10 -14.78 -4.61 -5.00
N ASP A 11 -15.86 -3.90 -4.71
CA ASP A 11 -16.24 -2.65 -5.39
C ASP A 11 -15.52 -1.41 -4.83
N TRP A 12 -14.77 -1.56 -3.74
CA TRP A 12 -14.05 -0.46 -3.11
C TRP A 12 -12.66 -0.32 -3.71
N LYS A 13 -12.33 0.91 -4.16
CA LYS A 13 -10.99 1.26 -4.66
C LYS A 13 -10.51 2.52 -3.96
N THR A 14 -9.29 2.46 -3.42
CA THR A 14 -8.58 3.65 -2.95
C THR A 14 -7.23 3.80 -3.62
N GLU A 15 -6.78 5.04 -3.73
CA GLU A 15 -5.54 5.42 -4.36
C GLU A 15 -4.82 6.42 -3.45
N ARG A 16 -3.52 6.19 -3.24
CA ARG A 16 -2.68 7.12 -2.50
C ARG A 16 -1.35 7.33 -3.19
N LYS A 17 -1.04 8.59 -3.48
CA LYS A 17 0.27 8.99 -4.00
C LYS A 17 1.30 9.02 -2.89
N VAL A 18 2.43 8.37 -3.11
CA VAL A 18 3.56 8.30 -2.20
C VAL A 18 4.86 8.52 -2.95
N THR A 19 5.81 9.20 -2.33
CA THR A 19 7.10 9.56 -2.95
C THR A 19 8.22 8.59 -2.61
N GLU A 20 8.02 7.76 -1.59
CA GLU A 20 8.99 6.80 -1.09
C GLU A 20 8.25 5.59 -0.50
N VAL A 21 8.61 4.39 -0.95
CA VAL A 21 8.12 3.10 -0.41
C VAL A 21 9.36 2.29 -0.07
N THR A 22 9.45 1.81 1.17
CA THR A 22 10.66 1.12 1.65
C THR A 22 10.40 -0.32 2.04
N ASP A 23 9.28 -0.59 2.72
CA ASP A 23 8.99 -1.92 3.24
C ASP A 23 7.51 -2.28 3.05
N VAL A 24 7.28 -3.52 2.60
CA VAL A 24 5.97 -4.17 2.55
C VAL A 24 6.07 -5.41 3.44
N LYS A 25 5.24 -5.46 4.49
CA LYS A 25 5.15 -6.64 5.35
C LYS A 25 3.72 -7.13 5.47
N VAL A 26 3.57 -8.40 5.81
CA VAL A 26 2.27 -9.02 6.12
C VAL A 26 2.29 -9.44 7.58
N GLU A 27 1.37 -8.88 8.37
CA GLU A 27 1.18 -9.23 9.77
C GLU A 27 -0.31 -9.50 10.01
N ASP A 28 -0.63 -10.65 10.64
CA ASP A 28 -2.01 -11.05 10.99
C ASP A 28 -3.04 -10.94 9.85
N GLY A 29 -2.63 -11.24 8.61
CA GLY A 29 -3.51 -11.18 7.44
C GLY A 29 -3.74 -9.76 6.91
N VAL A 30 -2.86 -8.82 7.23
CA VAL A 30 -2.91 -7.42 6.76
C VAL A 30 -1.58 -7.07 6.10
N TYR A 31 -1.63 -6.57 4.85
CA TYR A 31 -0.52 -5.87 4.22
C TYR A 31 -0.29 -4.54 4.93
N ILE A 32 0.94 -4.24 5.29
CA ILE A 32 1.37 -2.96 5.87
C ILE A 32 2.48 -2.41 4.99
N LEU A 33 2.24 -1.19 4.47
CA LEU A 33 3.21 -0.43 3.70
C LEU A 33 3.73 0.72 4.56
N SER A 34 5.04 0.82 4.70
CA SER A 34 5.67 1.89 5.48
C SER A 34 6.70 2.68 4.67
N ASP A 35 6.86 3.95 5.03
CA ASP A 35 7.96 4.77 4.55
C ASP A 35 9.28 4.40 5.25
N LYS A 36 10.38 5.04 4.85
CA LYS A 36 11.71 4.83 5.43
C LYS A 36 11.81 5.23 6.91
N ASN A 37 10.88 6.02 7.42
CA ASN A 37 10.81 6.46 8.81
C ASN A 37 9.95 5.50 9.66
N GLY A 38 9.40 4.45 9.06
CA GLY A 38 8.49 3.51 9.70
C GLY A 38 7.05 4.02 9.82
N ALA A 39 6.71 5.14 9.21
CA ALA A 39 5.34 5.64 9.19
C ALA A 39 4.49 4.78 8.26
N VAL A 40 3.36 4.29 8.75
CA VAL A 40 2.41 3.51 7.95
C VAL A 40 1.78 4.41 6.90
N LEU A 41 2.13 4.17 5.65
CA LEU A 41 1.56 4.86 4.49
C LEU A 41 0.20 4.25 4.12
N PHE A 42 0.09 2.95 4.30
CA PHE A 42 -1.07 2.17 3.90
C PHE A 42 -1.18 0.83 4.64
N SER A 43 -2.41 0.35 4.83
CA SER A 43 -2.69 -1.00 5.36
C SER A 43 -3.98 -1.57 4.78
N SER A 44 -4.01 -2.88 4.46
CA SER A 44 -5.22 -3.54 3.96
C SER A 44 -5.20 -5.05 4.14
N PRO A 45 -6.38 -5.68 4.26
CA PRO A 45 -6.52 -7.13 4.29
C PRO A 45 -5.81 -7.86 3.13
N VAL A 46 -5.32 -9.07 3.37
CA VAL A 46 -4.57 -9.85 2.35
C VAL A 46 -5.42 -10.39 1.20
N ASP A 47 -6.74 -10.39 1.36
CA ASP A 47 -7.73 -10.68 0.31
C ASP A 47 -7.99 -9.48 -0.62
N SER A 48 -7.44 -8.32 -0.32
CA SER A 48 -7.44 -7.15 -1.21
C SER A 48 -6.31 -7.24 -2.25
N LEU A 49 -6.56 -6.67 -3.44
CA LEU A 49 -5.53 -6.49 -4.46
C LEU A 49 -4.75 -5.20 -4.18
N VAL A 50 -3.43 -5.30 -3.99
CA VAL A 50 -2.54 -4.16 -3.76
C VAL A 50 -1.45 -4.14 -4.84
N TYR A 51 -1.27 -3.00 -5.51
CA TYR A 51 -0.17 -2.81 -6.46
C TYR A 51 0.37 -1.38 -6.45
N LEU A 52 1.61 -1.25 -6.91
CA LEU A 52 2.34 0.01 -7.04
C LEU A 52 2.49 0.34 -8.52
N GLU A 53 2.00 1.51 -8.92
CA GLU A 53 2.20 2.07 -10.26
C GLU A 53 3.22 3.21 -10.20
N VAL A 54 4.16 3.23 -11.15
CA VAL A 54 5.10 4.35 -11.31
C VAL A 54 4.42 5.44 -12.12
N GLU A 55 4.40 6.67 -11.61
CA GLU A 55 3.96 7.85 -12.38
C GLU A 55 5.05 8.36 -13.33
#